data_AF-A0A2S0MHK0-F1
#
_entry.id   AF-A0A2S0MHK0-F1
#
_cell.length_a   1.000
_cell.length_b   1.000
_cell.length_c   1.000
_cell.angle_alpha   90.00
_cell.angle_beta   90.00
_cell.angle_gamma   90.00
#
_symmetry.space_group_name_H-M   'P 1'
#
loop_
_entity.id
_entity.type
_entity.pdbx_description
1 polymer ?
#
loop_
_entity_poly.entity_id
_entity_poly.type
_entity_poly.pdbx_seq_one_letter_code
_entity_poly.pdbx_strand_id
1 'polypeptide(L)'
;MKLYSFPQAPLEKAIAKRMLTLVPPHKDWFAERWSQKPYKKSFMEHKAMPLITLLAKGKTWTDEEFNSELAGWTVKFYDAEAEVLRPLIDGDGLLQLMQKNMPPERVQALLRKLDEDRHA
;
A
#
# COMPACT_ATOMS: atom_id res chain seq x y z
N MET A 1 -1.69 13.73 5.04
CA MET A 1 -2.59 13.32 3.96
C MET A 1 -4.03 13.17 4.42
N LYS A 2 -5.00 13.69 3.65
CA LYS A 2 -6.44 13.40 3.82
C LYS A 2 -6.79 12.10 3.11
N LEU A 3 -7.12 11.05 3.86
CA LEU A 3 -7.39 9.72 3.32
C LEU A 3 -8.59 9.71 2.36
N TYR A 4 -8.46 8.94 1.28
CA TYR A 4 -9.58 8.61 0.41
C TYR A 4 -10.54 7.65 1.12
N SER A 5 -11.85 7.88 0.97
CA SER A 5 -12.87 7.04 1.59
C SER A 5 -13.06 5.74 0.81
N PHE A 6 -12.11 4.82 0.93
CA PHE A 6 -12.20 3.48 0.37
C PHE A 6 -12.81 2.49 1.39
N PRO A 7 -13.70 1.57 0.96
CA PRO A 7 -14.23 0.54 1.85
C PRO A 7 -13.12 -0.34 2.44
N GLN A 8 -13.04 -0.44 3.77
CA GLN A 8 -11.97 -1.21 4.43
C GLN A 8 -12.06 -2.71 4.13
N ALA A 9 -13.26 -3.31 4.18
CA ALA A 9 -13.41 -4.75 4.04
C ALA A 9 -12.86 -5.33 2.71
N PRO A 10 -13.11 -4.72 1.53
CA PRO A 10 -12.47 -5.12 0.28
C PRO A 10 -10.94 -5.01 0.31
N LEU A 11 -10.38 -3.97 0.94
CA LEU A 11 -8.93 -3.80 1.08
C LEU A 11 -8.33 -4.89 1.97
N GLU A 12 -8.96 -5.16 3.11
CA GLU A 12 -8.55 -6.25 4.00
C GLU A 12 -8.60 -7.62 3.30
N LYS A 13 -9.63 -7.86 2.48
CA LYS A 13 -9.75 -9.09 1.70
C LYS A 13 -8.65 -9.19 0.64
N ALA A 14 -8.30 -8.09 -0.01
CA ALA A 14 -7.18 -8.06 -0.95
C ALA A 14 -5.86 -8.38 -0.25
N ILE A 15 -5.58 -7.75 0.89
CA ILE A 15 -4.40 -8.03 1.73
C ILE A 15 -4.36 -9.50 2.16
N ALA A 16 -5.47 -10.03 2.69
CA ALA A 16 -5.56 -11.41 3.13
C ALA A 16 -5.30 -12.40 1.98
N LYS A 17 -5.79 -12.11 0.77
CA LYS A 17 -5.50 -12.92 -0.43
C LYS A 17 -4.01 -12.87 -0.78
N ARG A 18 -3.35 -11.72 -0.66
CA ARG A 18 -1.93 -11.55 -0.96
C ARG A 18 -1.01 -12.25 0.03
N MET A 19 -1.39 -12.29 1.30
CA MET A 19 -0.69 -13.08 2.31
C MET A 19 -0.54 -14.56 1.93
N LEU A 20 -1.52 -15.13 1.21
CA LEU A 20 -1.48 -16.54 0.79
C LEU A 20 -0.39 -16.83 -0.26
N THR A 21 0.05 -15.80 -1.00
CA THR A 21 1.05 -15.92 -2.07
C THR A 21 2.45 -15.48 -1.64
N LEU A 22 2.63 -15.04 -0.39
CA LEU A 22 3.94 -14.67 0.14
C LEU A 22 4.84 -15.90 0.33
N VAL A 23 6.15 -15.69 0.17
CA VAL A 23 7.16 -16.68 0.56
C VAL A 23 7.12 -16.94 2.08
N PRO A 24 7.49 -18.14 2.57
CA PRO A 24 7.24 -18.54 3.96
C PRO A 24 7.74 -17.54 5.02
N PRO A 25 8.97 -16.99 4.95
CA PRO A 25 9.45 -16.04 5.96
C PRO A 25 8.56 -14.80 6.10
N HIS A 26 8.07 -14.27 4.97
CA HIS A 26 7.20 -13.10 4.95
C HIS A 26 5.77 -13.45 5.35
N LYS A 27 5.28 -14.61 4.90
CA LYS A 27 3.95 -15.09 5.21
C LYS A 27 3.76 -15.27 6.71
N ASP A 28 4.68 -15.98 7.37
CA ASP A 28 4.55 -16.32 8.78
C ASP A 28 4.65 -15.06 9.65
N TRP A 29 5.65 -14.21 9.36
CA TRP A 29 5.86 -12.95 10.06
C TRP A 29 4.64 -12.01 9.97
N PHE A 30 4.08 -11.87 8.76
CA PHE A 30 2.95 -10.98 8.53
C PHE A 30 1.66 -11.58 9.07
N ALA A 31 1.43 -12.89 8.93
CA ALA A 31 0.22 -13.55 9.43
C ALA A 31 0.10 -13.47 10.95
N GLU A 32 1.19 -13.70 11.67
CA GLU A 32 1.23 -13.55 13.13
C GLU A 32 0.79 -12.14 13.54
N ARG A 33 1.36 -11.10 12.93
CA ARG A 33 1.05 -9.69 13.25
C ARG A 33 -0.33 -9.27 12.75
N TRP A 34 -0.74 -9.72 11.57
CA TRP A 34 -2.05 -9.43 11.01
C TRP A 34 -3.20 -9.96 11.88
N SER A 35 -2.97 -11.05 12.61
CA SER A 35 -3.93 -11.57 13.59
C SER A 35 -4.12 -10.65 14.81
N GLN A 36 -3.15 -9.78 15.09
CA GLN A 36 -3.19 -8.85 16.22
C GLN A 36 -3.99 -7.61 15.82
N LYS A 37 -5.15 -7.41 16.48
CA LYS A 37 -6.05 -6.27 16.22
C LYS A 37 -5.32 -4.90 16.23
N PRO A 38 -4.39 -4.60 17.16
CA PRO A 38 -3.67 -3.32 17.15
C PRO A 38 -2.80 -3.13 15.91
N TYR A 39 -2.06 -4.17 15.51
CA TYR A 39 -1.20 -4.13 14.34
C TYR A 39 -2.02 -3.99 13.06
N LYS A 40 -3.07 -4.81 12.88
CA LYS A 40 -3.95 -4.72 11.72
C LYS A 40 -4.54 -3.31 11.56
N LYS A 41 -5.03 -2.72 12.66
CA LYS A 41 -5.55 -1.34 12.63
C LYS A 41 -4.47 -0.35 12.18
N SER A 42 -3.30 -0.39 12.80
CA SER A 42 -2.17 0.50 12.47
C SER A 42 -1.72 0.34 11.01
N PHE A 43 -1.59 -0.90 10.53
CA PHE A 43 -1.22 -1.19 9.15
C PHE A 43 -2.25 -0.63 8.15
N MET A 44 -3.54 -0.84 8.43
CA MET A 44 -4.61 -0.33 7.59
C MET A 44 -4.62 1.21 7.55
N GLU A 45 -4.48 1.86 8.71
CA GLU A 45 -4.58 3.31 8.85
C GLU A 45 -3.36 4.05 8.29
N HIS A 46 -2.15 3.54 8.53
CA HIS A 46 -0.92 4.26 8.24
C HIS A 46 -0.16 3.74 7.01
N LYS A 47 -0.49 2.55 6.50
CA LYS A 47 0.21 1.96 5.35
C LYS A 47 -0.74 1.69 4.19
N ALA A 48 -1.74 0.84 4.39
CA ALA A 48 -2.62 0.42 3.29
C ALA A 48 -3.53 1.54 2.78
N MET A 49 -4.25 2.25 3.66
CA MET A 49 -5.17 3.31 3.24
C MET A 49 -4.46 4.53 2.64
N PRO A 50 -3.26 4.93 3.13
CA PRO A 50 -2.43 5.92 2.45
C PRO A 50 -2.04 5.51 1.04
N LEU A 51 -1.59 4.27 0.84
CA LEU A 51 -1.32 3.75 -0.49
C LEU A 51 -2.55 3.82 -1.39
N ILE A 52 -3.71 3.39 -0.89
CA ILE A 52 -4.97 3.49 -1.64
C ILE A 52 -5.30 4.94 -1.99
N THR A 53 -5.02 5.90 -1.10
CA THR A 53 -5.25 7.33 -1.37
C THR A 53 -4.38 7.81 -2.53
N LEU A 54 -3.08 7.46 -2.50
CA LEU A 54 -2.13 7.78 -3.57
C LEU A 54 -2.54 7.15 -4.90
N LEU A 55 -3.01 5.89 -4.91
CA LEU A 55 -3.49 5.21 -6.12
C LEU A 55 -4.82 5.79 -6.63
N ALA A 56 -5.74 6.14 -5.73
CA ALA A 56 -7.07 6.65 -6.07
C ALA A 56 -7.03 8.06 -6.68
N LYS A 57 -6.29 8.94 -6.01
CA LYS A 57 -6.25 10.38 -6.30
C LYS A 57 -5.04 10.78 -7.10
N GLY A 58 -3.98 9.98 -7.05
CA GLY A 58 -2.74 10.26 -7.76
C GLY A 58 -3.00 10.54 -9.23
N LYS A 59 -3.94 9.87 -9.91
CA LYS A 59 -4.22 10.13 -11.33
C LYS A 59 -4.83 11.51 -11.65
N THR A 60 -5.38 12.20 -10.65
CA THR A 60 -6.00 13.53 -10.83
C THR A 60 -5.15 14.66 -10.28
N TRP A 61 -4.14 14.37 -9.47
CA TRP A 61 -3.27 15.37 -8.86
C TRP A 61 -2.24 15.91 -9.84
N THR A 62 -1.80 17.15 -9.59
CA THR A 62 -0.58 17.69 -10.20
C THR A 62 0.64 16.91 -9.70
N ASP A 63 1.77 17.03 -10.39
CA ASP A 63 3.02 16.39 -9.94
C ASP A 63 3.45 16.91 -8.56
N GLU A 64 3.30 18.21 -8.31
CA GLU A 64 3.62 18.84 -7.02
C GLU A 64 2.75 18.26 -5.89
N GLU A 65 1.43 18.17 -6.09
CA GLU A 65 0.52 17.58 -5.11
C GLU A 65 0.87 16.12 -4.80
N PHE A 66 1.11 15.31 -5.86
CA PHE A 66 1.48 13.91 -5.70
C PHE A 66 2.79 13.74 -4.94
N ASN A 67 3.84 14.48 -5.32
CA ASN A 67 5.15 14.41 -4.67
C ASN A 67 5.08 14.86 -3.21
N SER A 68 4.30 15.90 -2.91
CA SER A 68 4.10 16.37 -1.53
C SER A 68 3.38 15.32 -0.67
N GLU A 69 2.30 14.71 -1.17
CA GLU A 69 1.58 13.67 -0.41
C GLU A 69 2.40 12.38 -0.28
N LEU A 70 3.17 12.01 -1.31
CA LEU A 70 4.10 10.89 -1.27
C LEU A 70 5.21 11.09 -0.23
N ALA A 71 5.80 12.29 -0.18
CA ALA A 71 6.80 12.67 0.83
C ALA A 71 6.20 12.72 2.25
N GLY A 72 4.95 13.19 2.38
CA GLY A 72 4.22 13.22 3.64
C GLY A 72 3.84 11.84 4.20
N TRP A 73 3.94 10.78 3.40
CA TRP A 73 3.74 9.40 3.85
C TRP A 73 5.03 8.85 4.46
N THR A 74 5.35 9.23 5.70
CA THR A 74 6.66 9.02 6.34
C THR A 74 6.83 7.70 7.11
N VAL A 75 6.00 6.70 6.81
CA VAL A 75 6.06 5.39 7.50
C VAL A 75 7.22 4.55 6.98
N LYS A 76 7.69 3.62 7.81
CA LYS A 76 8.66 2.59 7.43
C LYS A 76 7.98 1.24 7.22
N PHE A 77 8.57 0.41 6.36
CA PHE A 77 8.04 -0.90 5.98
C PHE A 77 9.00 -2.02 6.38
N TYR A 78 8.47 -3.08 6.97
CA TYR A 78 9.17 -4.36 7.04
C TYR A 78 9.07 -5.07 5.70
N ASP A 79 9.96 -6.03 5.45
CA ASP A 79 9.99 -6.71 4.16
C ASP A 79 8.68 -7.38 3.78
N ALA A 80 8.08 -8.08 4.75
CA ALA A 80 6.81 -8.73 4.54
C ALA A 80 5.67 -7.73 4.23
N GLU A 81 5.70 -6.54 4.81
CA GLU A 81 4.69 -5.50 4.56
C GLU A 81 4.79 -4.94 3.15
N ALA A 82 6.01 -4.64 2.69
CA ALA A 82 6.22 -4.16 1.34
C ALA A 82 5.82 -5.21 0.30
N GLU A 83 6.15 -6.49 0.53
CA GLU A 83 5.73 -7.60 -0.35
C GLU A 83 4.21 -7.79 -0.39
N VAL A 84 3.49 -7.47 0.70
CA VAL A 84 2.02 -7.45 0.71
C VAL A 84 1.46 -6.29 -0.13
N LEU A 85 2.09 -5.12 -0.07
CA LEU A 85 1.61 -3.90 -0.71
C LEU A 85 2.03 -3.78 -2.19
N ARG A 86 3.17 -4.37 -2.59
CA ARG A 86 3.71 -4.27 -3.96
C ARG A 86 2.71 -4.70 -5.04
N PRO A 87 2.01 -5.85 -4.93
CA PRO A 87 1.03 -6.24 -5.94
C PRO A 87 -0.20 -5.32 -6.00
N LEU A 88 -0.46 -4.55 -4.94
CA LEU A 88 -1.52 -3.53 -4.93
C LEU A 88 -1.14 -2.30 -5.77
N ILE A 89 0.16 -2.11 -6.04
CA ILE A 89 0.71 -1.08 -6.94
C ILE A 89 0.86 -1.63 -8.36
N ASP A 90 1.20 -2.91 -8.53
CA ASP A 90 1.35 -3.52 -9.85
C ASP A 90 0.01 -3.85 -10.55
N GLY A 91 -1.11 -3.70 -9.83
CA GLY A 91 -2.45 -3.70 -10.44
C GLY A 91 -3.24 -4.99 -10.27
N ASP A 92 -3.32 -5.51 -9.04
CA ASP A 92 -4.23 -6.61 -8.73
C ASP A 92 -5.72 -6.21 -8.79
N GLY A 93 -6.43 -6.71 -9.81
CA GLY A 93 -7.88 -6.88 -9.89
C GLY A 93 -8.74 -5.72 -9.37
N LEU A 94 -9.00 -5.69 -8.05
CA LEU A 94 -9.82 -4.66 -7.40
C LEU A 94 -9.20 -3.26 -7.50
N LEU A 95 -7.87 -3.16 -7.44
CA LEU A 95 -7.14 -1.89 -7.42
C LEU A 95 -6.66 -1.46 -8.80
N GLN A 96 -6.67 -2.36 -9.79
CA GLN A 96 -6.33 -2.05 -11.18
C GLN A 96 -7.20 -0.91 -11.74
N LEU A 97 -8.48 -0.87 -11.37
CA LEU A 97 -9.39 0.21 -11.76
C LEU A 97 -9.00 1.57 -11.16
N MET A 98 -8.39 1.57 -9.98
CA MET A 98 -7.95 2.79 -9.31
C MET A 98 -6.75 3.41 -10.04
N GLN A 99 -5.86 2.55 -10.54
CA GLN A 99 -4.66 2.89 -11.31
C GLN A 99 -4.92 3.22 -12.79
N LYS A 100 -6.15 3.05 -13.28
CA LYS A 100 -6.47 3.38 -14.66
C LYS A 100 -6.06 4.83 -14.96
N ASN A 101 -5.18 5.00 -15.95
CA ASN A 101 -4.57 6.28 -16.36
C ASN A 101 -3.58 6.90 -15.37
N MET A 102 -3.06 6.13 -14.41
CA MET A 102 -1.97 6.58 -13.53
C MET A 102 -0.68 6.70 -14.38
N PRO A 103 0.03 7.85 -14.36
CA PRO A 103 1.33 7.97 -15.01
C PRO A 103 2.30 6.89 -14.51
N PRO A 104 3.03 6.19 -15.41
CA PRO A 104 3.97 5.12 -15.03
C PRO A 104 5.02 5.58 -14.02
N GLU A 105 5.46 6.84 -14.10
CA GLU A 105 6.46 7.43 -13.22
C GLU A 105 5.98 7.47 -11.76
N ARG A 106 4.68 7.70 -11.55
CA ARG A 106 4.06 7.72 -10.21
C ARG A 106 3.91 6.32 -9.63
N VAL A 107 3.62 5.33 -10.48
CA VAL A 107 3.64 3.91 -10.08
C VAL A 107 5.05 3.51 -9.65
N GLN A 108 6.07 3.87 -10.44
CA GLN A 108 7.47 3.62 -10.11
C GLN A 108 7.91 4.35 -8.83
N ALA A 109 7.42 5.57 -8.59
CA ALA A 109 7.71 6.30 -7.35
C ALA A 109 7.12 5.60 -6.12
N LEU A 110 5.92 5.01 -6.22
CA LEU A 110 5.32 4.23 -5.14
C LEU A 110 6.11 2.94 -4.86
N LEU A 111 6.52 2.22 -5.90
CA LEU A 111 7.36 1.02 -5.76
C LEU A 111 8.70 1.36 -5.11
N ARG A 112 9.36 2.42 -5.60
CA ARG A 112 10.62 2.91 -5.03
C ARG A 112 10.47 3.28 -3.58
N LYS A 113 9.39 3.96 -3.21
CA LYS A 113 9.12 4.30 -1.80
C LYS A 113 9.02 3.07 -0.90
N LEU A 114 8.35 2.01 -1.36
CA LEU A 114 8.32 0.76 -0.59
C LEU A 114 9.73 0.17 -0.42
N ASP A 115 10.59 0.28 -1.43
CA ASP A 115 11.95 -0.26 -1.41
C ASP A 115 12.94 0.61 -0.59
N GLU A 116 12.79 1.94 -0.57
CA GLU A 116 13.69 2.87 0.12
C GLU A 116 13.30 3.11 1.60
N ASP A 117 12.01 3.09 1.93
CA ASP A 117 11.52 3.34 3.29
C ASP A 117 11.44 2.07 4.14
N ARG A 118 12.47 1.22 4.06
CA ARG A 118 12.55 0.00 4.88
C ARG A 118 12.97 0.31 6.32
N HIS A 119 12.55 -0.55 7.25
CA HIS A 119 13.19 -0.60 8.56
C HIS A 119 14.64 -1.07 8.38
N ALA A 120 15.59 -0.36 9.00
CA ALA A 120 17.01 -0.69 9.00
C ALA A 120 17.32 -1.94 9.85
#